data_AF-A0A9D0N8K9-F1
#
_entry.id   AF-A0A9D0N8K9-F1
#
_cell.length_a   1.000
_cell.length_b   1.000
_cell.length_c   1.000
_cell.angle_alpha   90.00
_cell.angle_beta   90.00
_cell.angle_gamma   90.00
#
_symmetry.space_group_name_H-M   'P 1'
#
loop_
_entity.id
_entity.type
_entity.pdbx_description
1 polymer ?
#
loop_
_entity_poly.entity_id
_entity_poly.type
_entity_poly.pdbx_seq_one_letter_code
_entity_poly.pdbx_strand_id
1 'polypeptide(L)'
;MDPGYEMLFETTIRCFLGDKAYHIAGQAHSAKSRKDWYRKAIKKVIQRVSEIETSTAHKEQLCYWSERALSSLNERPFNETVFTLCLLRLVASLIGYYGLRPYNIATPAYFQTPPQHYTEIIASGGDVMQDYYDKKSSLETKRRLILQLKEEGMTDFEISLVFNVSEYEVKKLRKML
;
A
#
# COMPACT_ATOMS: atom_id res chain seq x y z
N MET A 1 3.59 26.04 -1.76
CA MET A 1 4.24 26.81 -0.67
C MET A 1 5.14 25.83 0.05
N ASP A 2 6.45 26.10 0.12
CA ASP A 2 7.39 25.23 0.85
C ASP A 2 7.08 25.36 2.35
N PRO A 3 6.71 24.27 3.05
CA PRO A 3 6.32 24.32 4.46
C PRO A 3 7.50 24.67 5.39
N GLY A 4 8.74 24.71 4.88
CA GLY A 4 9.94 24.88 5.69
C GLY A 4 10.39 23.55 6.32
N TYR A 5 11.67 23.47 6.67
CA TYR A 5 12.32 22.20 7.08
C TYR A 5 11.62 21.49 8.24
N GLU A 6 11.20 22.25 9.27
CA GLU A 6 10.59 21.71 10.49
C GLU A 6 9.22 21.07 10.22
N MET A 7 8.38 21.78 9.45
CA MET A 7 7.09 21.26 9.05
C MET A 7 7.23 20.13 8.04
N LEU A 8 8.18 20.21 7.10
CA LEU A 8 8.48 19.11 6.18
C LEU A 8 8.86 17.84 6.95
N PHE A 9 9.69 17.98 8.00
CA PHE A 9 10.02 16.87 8.89
C PHE A 9 8.77 16.28 9.56
N GLU A 10 7.94 17.11 10.19
CA GLU A 10 6.71 16.66 10.85
C GLU A 10 5.75 15.98 9.86
N THR A 11 5.40 16.63 8.76
CA THR A 11 4.44 16.11 7.79
C THR A 11 4.95 14.80 7.17
N THR A 12 6.26 14.69 6.90
CA THR A 12 6.86 13.45 6.39
C THR A 12 6.72 12.29 7.37
N ILE A 13 6.99 12.51 8.66
CA ILE A 13 6.86 11.46 9.67
C ILE A 13 5.38 11.12 9.92
N ARG A 14 4.48 12.10 9.86
CA ARG A 14 3.03 11.89 9.97
C ARG A 14 2.48 10.99 8.86
N CYS A 15 3.06 10.98 7.65
CA CYS A 15 2.69 10.00 6.60
C CYS A 15 2.82 8.54 7.07
N PHE A 16 3.73 8.24 8.00
CA PHE A 16 3.96 6.88 8.51
C PHE A 16 3.28 6.61 9.85
N LEU A 17 3.18 7.64 10.71
CA LEU A 17 2.81 7.48 12.13
C LEU A 17 1.52 8.21 12.52
N GLY A 18 0.90 8.94 11.60
CA GLY A 18 -0.30 9.74 11.85
C GLY A 18 -0.09 10.74 12.99
N ASP A 19 -1.10 10.89 13.83
CA ASP A 19 -1.09 11.90 14.91
C ASP A 19 -0.11 11.60 16.05
N LYS A 20 0.49 10.40 16.08
CA LYS A 20 1.61 10.10 17.01
C LYS A 20 2.84 10.97 16.75
N ALA A 21 2.91 11.57 15.57
CA ALA A 21 3.97 12.48 15.16
C ALA A 21 3.48 13.94 15.05
N TYR A 22 2.33 14.27 15.63
CA TYR A 22 1.86 15.66 15.69
C TYR A 22 2.72 16.48 16.66
N HIS A 23 3.01 17.74 16.31
CA HIS A 23 3.85 18.67 17.10
C HIS A 23 5.31 18.20 17.33
N ILE A 24 5.92 17.56 16.34
CA ILE A 24 7.34 17.18 16.38
C ILE A 24 8.24 18.12 15.58
N ALA A 25 7.69 19.14 14.92
CA ALA A 25 8.43 20.09 14.08
C ALA A 25 9.68 20.65 14.76
N GLY A 26 9.58 21.08 16.03
CA GLY A 26 10.72 21.60 16.80
C GLY A 26 11.83 20.58 17.11
N GLN A 27 11.59 19.29 16.86
CA GLN A 27 12.59 18.23 17.03
C GLN A 27 13.47 18.05 15.78
N ALA A 28 13.16 18.73 14.67
CA ALA A 28 13.84 18.57 13.39
C ALA A 28 15.34 18.88 13.48
N HIS A 29 15.78 19.79 14.35
CA HIS A 29 17.20 20.15 14.47
C HIS A 29 18.03 19.19 15.33
N SER A 30 17.38 18.30 16.09
CA SER A 30 18.05 17.31 16.95
C SER A 30 18.33 16.02 16.19
N ALA A 31 19.60 15.73 15.89
CA ALA A 31 20.02 14.48 15.23
C ALA A 31 19.56 13.23 16.02
N LYS A 32 19.56 13.30 17.36
CA LYS A 32 19.06 12.23 18.22
C LYS A 32 17.56 12.01 17.99
N SER A 33 16.77 13.08 17.99
CA SER A 33 15.32 13.00 17.80
C SER A 33 14.98 12.53 16.39
N ARG A 34 15.63 13.08 15.35
CA ARG A 34 15.48 12.64 13.96
C ARG A 34 15.71 11.13 13.82
N LYS A 35 16.83 10.63 14.34
CA LYS A 35 17.17 9.20 14.34
C LYS A 35 16.09 8.33 14.98
N ASP A 36 15.49 8.77 16.09
CA ASP A 36 14.43 8.02 16.76
C ASP A 36 13.13 8.00 15.95
N TRP A 37 12.77 9.11 15.29
CA TRP A 37 11.61 9.17 14.40
C TRP A 37 11.81 8.37 13.11
N TYR A 38 12.98 8.48 12.48
CA TYR A 38 13.35 7.68 11.32
C TYR A 38 13.29 6.19 11.63
N ARG A 39 13.71 5.77 12.84
CA ARG A 39 13.61 4.37 13.28
C ARG A 39 12.15 3.90 13.35
N LYS A 40 11.24 4.73 13.84
CA LYS A 40 9.82 4.38 13.90
C LYS A 40 9.22 4.30 12.49
N ALA A 41 9.55 5.25 11.62
CA ALA A 41 9.08 5.29 10.24
C ALA A 41 9.58 4.09 9.42
N ILE A 42 10.88 3.79 9.45
CA ILE A 42 11.45 2.68 8.65
C ILE A 42 10.90 1.31 9.09
N LYS A 43 10.55 1.14 10.38
CA LYS A 43 9.86 -0.08 10.84
C LYS A 43 8.49 -0.26 10.18
N LYS A 44 7.75 0.83 9.94
CA LYS A 44 6.50 0.79 9.17
C LYS A 44 6.73 0.44 7.70
N VAL A 45 7.80 0.97 7.12
CA VAL A 45 8.20 0.63 5.75
C VAL A 45 8.53 -0.85 5.61
N ILE A 46 9.34 -1.42 6.51
CA ILE A 46 9.69 -2.85 6.51
C ILE A 46 8.44 -3.73 6.58
N GLN A 47 7.49 -3.39 7.48
CA GLN A 47 6.22 -4.10 7.57
C GLN A 47 5.49 -4.10 6.23
N ARG A 48 5.37 -2.95 5.56
CA ARG A 48 4.68 -2.85 4.26
C ARG A 48 5.44 -3.53 3.13
N VAL A 49 6.76 -3.43 3.11
CA VAL A 49 7.62 -4.15 2.16
C VAL A 49 7.39 -5.66 2.26
N SER A 50 7.24 -6.19 3.48
CA SER A 50 6.98 -7.62 3.71
C SER A 50 5.65 -8.12 3.14
N GLU A 51 4.69 -7.21 2.90
CA GLU A 51 3.35 -7.51 2.34
C GLU A 51 3.30 -7.38 0.81
N ILE A 52 4.32 -6.80 0.15
CA ILE A 52 4.36 -6.64 -1.31
C ILE A 52 4.50 -8.00 -2.01
N GLU A 53 3.49 -8.42 -2.75
CA GLU A 53 3.58 -9.63 -3.59
C GLU A 53 4.43 -9.33 -4.85
N THR A 54 5.56 -10.03 -5.00
CA THR A 54 6.49 -9.88 -6.12
C THR A 54 7.37 -11.14 -6.22
N SER A 55 8.20 -11.24 -7.27
CA SER A 55 9.21 -12.29 -7.39
C SER A 55 10.17 -12.34 -6.19
N THR A 56 10.67 -13.53 -5.86
CA THR A 56 11.59 -13.76 -4.74
C THR A 56 12.81 -12.84 -4.78
N ALA A 57 13.47 -12.72 -5.94
CA ALA A 57 14.66 -11.88 -6.10
C ALA A 57 14.37 -10.39 -5.84
N HIS A 58 13.21 -9.88 -6.29
CA HIS A 58 12.81 -8.49 -6.01
C HIS A 58 12.47 -8.30 -4.53
N LYS A 59 11.80 -9.28 -3.92
CA LYS A 59 11.46 -9.28 -2.49
C LYS A 59 12.70 -9.20 -1.61
N GLU A 60 13.71 -10.02 -1.91
CA GLU A 60 15.00 -10.01 -1.21
C GLU A 60 15.67 -8.65 -1.28
N GLN A 61 15.67 -8.00 -2.45
CA GLN A 61 16.24 -6.66 -2.62
C GLN A 61 15.47 -5.60 -1.79
N LEU A 62 14.14 -5.64 -1.77
CA LEU A 62 13.33 -4.72 -0.97
C LEU A 62 13.59 -4.90 0.54
N CYS A 63 13.62 -6.15 1.00
CA CYS A 63 13.95 -6.47 2.39
C CYS A 63 15.37 -6.00 2.74
N TYR A 64 16.36 -6.32 1.89
CA TYR A 64 17.75 -5.93 2.09
C TYR A 64 17.90 -4.40 2.26
N TRP A 65 17.35 -3.59 1.35
CA TRP A 65 17.53 -2.14 1.44
C TRP A 65 16.75 -1.50 2.58
N SER A 66 15.57 -2.01 2.92
CA SER A 66 14.80 -1.52 4.06
C SER A 66 15.46 -1.88 5.40
N GLU A 67 16.02 -3.07 5.53
CA GLU A 67 16.84 -3.49 6.68
C GLU A 67 18.17 -2.74 6.74
N ARG A 68 18.82 -2.50 5.59
CA ARG A 68 20.06 -1.72 5.54
C ARG A 68 19.79 -0.28 6.00
N ALA A 69 18.70 0.34 5.57
CA ALA A 69 18.28 1.65 6.08
C ALA A 69 18.09 1.63 7.61
N LEU A 70 17.40 0.63 8.16
CA LEU A 70 17.25 0.47 9.61
C LEU A 70 18.59 0.27 10.33
N SER A 71 19.49 -0.55 9.78
CA SER A 71 20.81 -0.80 10.37
C SER A 71 21.70 0.45 10.36
N SER A 72 21.64 1.27 9.31
CA SER A 72 22.40 2.52 9.22
C SER A 72 22.04 3.52 10.33
N LEU A 73 20.80 3.46 10.85
CA LEU A 73 20.41 4.25 12.01
C LEU A 73 21.17 3.83 13.28
N ASN A 74 21.72 2.63 13.37
CA ASN A 74 22.46 2.18 14.56
C ASN A 74 23.95 2.53 14.53
N GLU A 75 24.47 3.00 13.39
CA GLU A 75 25.86 3.43 13.23
C GLU A 75 26.18 4.62 14.18
N ARG A 76 27.43 4.66 14.64
CA ARG A 76 27.95 5.69 15.57
C ARG A 76 29.25 6.27 14.98
N PRO A 77 29.27 7.54 14.56
CA PRO A 77 28.14 8.49 14.52
C PRO A 77 27.06 8.09 13.49
N PHE A 78 25.83 8.56 13.70
CA PHE A 78 24.76 8.37 12.73
C PHE A 78 25.05 9.20 11.46
N ASN A 79 25.07 8.54 10.30
CA ASN A 79 25.32 9.17 9.01
C ASN A 79 24.02 9.30 8.20
N GLU A 80 23.47 10.51 8.16
CA GLU A 80 22.23 10.81 7.41
C GLU A 80 22.38 10.62 5.90
N THR A 81 23.56 10.84 5.34
CA THR A 81 23.82 10.63 3.92
C THR A 81 23.70 9.16 3.57
N VAL A 82 24.28 8.26 4.37
CA VAL A 82 24.18 6.80 4.17
C VAL A 82 22.72 6.35 4.30
N PHE A 83 22.01 6.84 5.32
CA PHE A 83 20.58 6.54 5.49
C PHE A 83 19.77 6.98 4.27
N THR A 84 20.01 8.19 3.77
CA THR A 84 19.33 8.73 2.57
C THR A 84 19.64 7.92 1.32
N LEU A 85 20.88 7.48 1.12
CA LEU A 85 21.25 6.61 0.00
C LEU A 85 20.56 5.24 0.09
N CYS A 86 20.41 4.68 1.29
CA CYS A 86 19.66 3.43 1.50
C CYS A 86 18.18 3.61 1.17
N LEU A 87 17.58 4.74 1.58
CA LEU A 87 16.19 5.07 1.21
C LEU A 87 16.03 5.25 -0.30
N LEU A 88 16.98 5.93 -0.96
CA LEU A 88 16.94 6.09 -2.42
C LEU A 88 17.06 4.75 -3.15
N ARG A 89 17.91 3.84 -2.65
CA ARG A 89 18.00 2.47 -3.15
C ARG A 89 16.73 1.66 -2.93
N LEU A 90 16.08 1.84 -1.79
CA LEU A 90 14.78 1.23 -1.53
C LEU A 90 13.71 1.76 -2.49
N VAL A 91 13.67 3.08 -2.72
CA VAL A 91 12.76 3.71 -3.71
C VAL A 91 13.02 3.17 -5.11
N ALA A 92 14.29 3.09 -5.53
CA ALA A 92 14.66 2.51 -6.83
C ALA A 92 14.16 1.06 -6.97
N SER A 93 14.27 0.27 -5.89
CA SER A 93 13.75 -1.10 -5.86
C SER A 93 12.22 -1.11 -5.98
N LEU A 94 11.51 -0.29 -5.20
CA LEU A 94 10.04 -0.20 -5.22
C LEU A 94 9.46 0.14 -6.61
N ILE A 95 10.20 0.89 -7.43
CA ILE A 95 9.81 1.24 -8.79
C ILE A 95 10.35 0.28 -9.86
N GLY A 96 10.97 -0.83 -9.45
CA GLY A 96 11.34 -1.94 -10.32
C GLY A 96 12.81 -2.06 -10.71
N TYR A 97 13.67 -1.12 -10.28
CA TYR A 97 15.08 -1.17 -10.63
C TYR A 97 15.84 -2.22 -9.83
N TYR A 98 16.59 -3.05 -10.55
CA TYR A 98 17.36 -4.15 -9.98
C TYR A 98 18.86 -4.00 -10.19
N GLY A 99 19.62 -4.15 -9.10
CA GLY A 99 21.09 -4.16 -9.12
C GLY A 99 21.75 -2.81 -9.41
N LEU A 100 22.84 -2.83 -10.18
CA LEU A 100 23.67 -1.66 -10.52
C LEU A 100 23.37 -1.08 -11.91
N ARG A 101 22.49 -1.74 -12.68
CA ARG A 101 22.09 -1.32 -14.02
C ARG A 101 20.62 -0.91 -13.98
N PRO A 102 20.16 -0.03 -14.88
CA PRO A 102 18.77 0.45 -14.88
C PRO A 102 17.80 -0.58 -15.49
N TYR A 103 17.95 -1.86 -15.13
CA TYR A 103 17.00 -2.88 -15.55
C TYR A 103 15.73 -2.72 -14.72
N ASN A 104 14.64 -2.33 -15.38
CA ASN A 104 13.31 -2.35 -14.79
C ASN A 104 12.71 -3.74 -15.02
N ILE A 105 12.78 -4.58 -13.98
CA ILE A 105 12.36 -5.99 -14.06
C ILE A 105 11.05 -6.26 -13.31
N ALA A 106 10.52 -5.26 -12.60
CA ALA A 106 9.27 -5.36 -11.86
C ALA A 106 8.48 -4.06 -11.99
N THR A 107 7.33 -4.11 -12.67
CA THR A 107 6.44 -2.94 -12.73
C THR A 107 5.57 -2.91 -11.47
N PRO A 108 5.59 -1.83 -10.67
CA PRO A 108 4.70 -1.73 -9.53
C PRO A 108 3.25 -1.63 -10.00
N ALA A 109 2.39 -2.52 -9.51
CA ALA A 109 0.95 -2.40 -9.64
C ALA A 109 0.39 -1.88 -8.32
N TYR A 110 -0.09 -0.63 -8.30
CA TYR A 110 -0.81 -0.08 -7.17
C TYR A 110 -2.31 -0.31 -7.37
N PHE A 111 -2.94 -0.94 -6.40
CA PHE A 111 -4.39 -1.08 -6.36
C PHE A 111 -4.88 -0.74 -4.95
N GLN A 112 -6.11 -0.27 -4.88
CA GLN A 112 -6.79 -0.04 -3.61
C GLN A 112 -7.55 -1.31 -3.23
N THR A 113 -7.35 -1.76 -2.01
CA THR A 113 -8.24 -2.73 -1.36
C THR A 113 -9.56 -2.04 -1.00
N PRO A 114 -10.69 -2.77 -0.85
CA PRO A 114 -11.95 -2.15 -0.46
C PRO A 114 -11.86 -1.29 0.81
N PRO A 115 -11.16 -1.71 1.89
CA PRO A 115 -10.95 -0.85 3.06
C PRO A 115 -10.22 0.46 2.73
N GLN A 116 -9.22 0.42 1.83
CA GLN A 116 -8.50 1.63 1.41
C GLN A 116 -9.40 2.59 0.63
N HIS A 117 -10.21 2.06 -0.29
CA HIS A 117 -11.17 2.84 -1.06
C HIS A 117 -12.19 3.57 -0.16
N TYR A 118 -12.84 2.85 0.77
CA TYR A 118 -13.81 3.48 1.66
C TYR A 118 -13.15 4.43 2.67
N THR A 119 -11.92 4.15 3.10
CA THR A 119 -11.15 5.10 3.92
C THR A 119 -10.89 6.40 3.17
N GLU A 120 -10.56 6.35 1.88
CA GLU A 120 -10.38 7.54 1.04
C GLU A 120 -11.69 8.34 0.89
N ILE A 121 -12.82 7.65 0.68
CA ILE A 121 -14.15 8.28 0.60
C ILE A 121 -14.46 9.03 1.90
N ILE A 122 -14.30 8.37 3.05
CA ILE A 122 -14.54 8.98 4.36
C ILE A 122 -13.58 10.15 4.60
N ALA A 123 -12.30 9.98 4.28
CA ALA A 123 -11.29 11.04 4.42
C ALA A 123 -11.59 12.26 3.53
N SER A 124 -12.26 12.06 2.40
CA SER A 124 -12.70 13.11 1.48
C SER A 124 -14.04 13.76 1.89
N GLY A 125 -14.59 13.40 3.06
CA GLY A 125 -15.86 13.92 3.57
C GLY A 125 -17.10 13.17 3.06
N GLY A 126 -16.91 11.99 2.46
CA GLY A 126 -17.99 11.12 2.01
C GLY A 126 -18.66 10.36 3.15
N ASP A 127 -19.71 9.61 2.79
CA ASP A 127 -20.51 8.84 3.76
C ASP A 127 -19.75 7.62 4.29
N VAL A 128 -19.81 7.42 5.61
CA VAL A 128 -19.24 6.26 6.30
C VAL A 128 -19.98 4.97 5.94
N MET A 129 -21.25 5.07 5.54
CA MET A 129 -22.09 3.93 5.16
C MET A 129 -21.98 3.55 3.68
N GLN A 130 -21.09 4.20 2.92
CA GLN A 130 -20.90 3.94 1.48
C GLN A 130 -20.59 2.47 1.19
N ASP A 131 -19.84 1.80 2.07
CA ASP A 131 -19.49 0.38 1.92
C ASP A 131 -20.72 -0.55 1.95
N TYR A 132 -21.74 -0.18 2.73
CA TYR A 132 -22.97 -0.92 2.87
C TYR A 132 -23.86 -0.76 1.63
N TYR A 133 -23.94 0.45 1.07
CA TYR A 133 -24.67 0.72 -0.16
C TYR A 133 -24.02 0.01 -1.36
N ASP A 134 -22.70 0.08 -1.46
CA ASP A 134 -21.96 -0.53 -2.56
C ASP A 134 -21.98 -2.05 -2.49
N LYS A 135 -22.03 -2.65 -1.30
CA LYS A 135 -22.27 -4.10 -1.16
C LYS A 135 -23.61 -4.52 -1.77
N LYS A 136 -24.69 -3.77 -1.51
CA LYS A 136 -26.01 -4.04 -2.11
C LYS A 136 -26.00 -3.88 -3.63
N SER A 137 -25.43 -2.77 -4.12
CA SER A 137 -25.27 -2.50 -5.55
C SER A 137 -24.39 -3.55 -6.26
N SER A 138 -23.34 -4.04 -5.60
CA SER A 138 -22.45 -5.06 -6.15
C SER A 138 -23.16 -6.41 -6.36
N LEU A 139 -24.10 -6.77 -5.48
CA LEU A 139 -24.90 -7.99 -5.62
C LEU A 139 -25.86 -7.87 -6.81
N GLU A 140 -26.50 -6.71 -6.96
CA GLU A 140 -27.37 -6.42 -8.11
C GLU A 140 -26.58 -6.42 -9.43
N THR A 141 -25.38 -5.83 -9.43
CA THR A 141 -24.49 -5.79 -10.59
C THR A 141 -23.99 -7.18 -10.95
N LYS A 142 -23.55 -7.99 -9.97
CA LYS A 142 -23.16 -9.39 -10.18
C LYS A 142 -24.32 -10.20 -10.75
N ARG A 143 -25.54 -10.01 -10.23
CA ARG A 143 -26.73 -10.67 -10.77
C ARG A 143 -26.98 -10.28 -12.22
N ARG A 144 -26.93 -8.98 -12.54
CA ARG A 144 -27.13 -8.49 -13.92
C ARG A 144 -26.13 -9.13 -14.88
N LEU A 145 -24.85 -9.16 -14.52
CA LEU A 145 -23.81 -9.76 -15.35
C LEU A 145 -23.97 -11.29 -15.49
N ILE A 146 -24.35 -12.00 -14.43
CA ILE A 146 -24.66 -13.44 -14.49
C ILE A 146 -25.81 -13.71 -15.46
N LEU A 147 -26.87 -12.87 -15.46
CA LEU A 147 -27.99 -13.01 -16.39
C LEU A 147 -27.56 -12.75 -17.84
N GLN A 148 -26.73 -11.74 -18.09
CA GLN A 148 -26.17 -11.46 -19.42
C GLN A 148 -25.33 -12.63 -19.95
N LEU A 149 -24.42 -13.18 -19.14
CA LEU A 149 -23.62 -14.34 -19.54
C LEU A 149 -24.49 -15.58 -19.80
N LYS A 150 -25.64 -15.69 -19.11
CA LYS A 150 -26.61 -16.75 -19.40
C LYS A 150 -27.32 -16.56 -20.73
N GLU A 151 -27.67 -15.33 -21.09
CA GLU A 151 -28.24 -15.00 -22.40
C GLU A 151 -27.23 -15.28 -23.53
N GLU A 152 -25.93 -15.07 -23.26
CA GLU A 152 -24.82 -15.43 -24.16
C GLU A 152 -24.56 -16.94 -24.25
N GLY A 153 -25.29 -17.76 -23.48
CA GLY A 153 -25.26 -19.22 -23.55
C GLY A 153 -24.30 -19.91 -22.56
N MET A 154 -23.66 -19.19 -21.64
CA MET A 154 -22.76 -19.80 -20.66
C MET A 154 -23.51 -20.68 -19.63
N THR A 155 -22.86 -21.77 -19.23
CA THR A 155 -23.31 -22.65 -18.15
C THR A 155 -23.06 -22.03 -16.78
N ASP A 156 -23.77 -22.50 -15.75
CA ASP A 156 -23.57 -22.01 -14.36
C ASP A 156 -22.13 -22.27 -13.88
N PHE A 157 -21.52 -23.36 -14.37
CA PHE A 157 -20.13 -23.72 -14.10
C PHE A 157 -19.14 -22.74 -14.74
N GLU A 158 -19.29 -22.41 -16.02
CA GLU A 158 -18.42 -21.45 -16.71
C GLU A 158 -18.49 -20.05 -16.07
N ILE A 159 -19.70 -19.61 -15.72
CA ILE A 159 -19.90 -18.35 -15.00
C ILE A 159 -19.21 -18.39 -13.63
N SER A 160 -19.25 -19.52 -12.94
CA SER A 160 -18.58 -19.69 -11.64
C SER A 160 -17.06 -19.52 -11.75
N LEU A 161 -16.47 -19.97 -12.87
CA LEU A 161 -15.04 -19.79 -13.17
C LEU A 161 -14.72 -18.31 -13.46
N VAL A 162 -15.55 -17.62 -14.25
CA VAL A 162 -15.37 -16.19 -14.58
C VAL A 162 -15.41 -15.31 -13.33
N PHE A 163 -16.35 -15.57 -12.42
CA PHE A 163 -16.51 -14.80 -11.19
C PHE A 163 -15.68 -15.30 -10.01
N ASN A 164 -14.97 -16.42 -10.18
CA ASN A 164 -14.22 -17.12 -9.13
C ASN A 164 -15.07 -17.34 -7.85
N VAL A 165 -16.30 -17.85 -8.04
CA VAL A 165 -17.25 -18.18 -6.98
C VAL A 165 -17.74 -19.63 -7.15
N SER A 166 -18.47 -20.16 -6.17
CA SER A 166 -19.06 -21.49 -6.33
C SER A 166 -20.24 -21.48 -7.30
N GLU A 167 -20.47 -22.59 -8.01
CA GLU A 167 -21.66 -22.77 -8.86
C GLU A 167 -22.96 -22.63 -8.05
N TYR A 168 -22.95 -23.03 -6.77
CA TYR A 168 -24.05 -22.81 -5.84
C TYR A 168 -24.36 -21.32 -5.65
N GLU A 169 -23.33 -20.49 -5.53
CA GLU A 169 -23.48 -19.05 -5.34
C GLU A 169 -24.00 -18.36 -6.60
N VAL A 170 -23.59 -18.80 -7.79
CA VAL A 170 -24.19 -18.38 -9.07
C VAL A 170 -25.70 -18.72 -9.10
N LYS A 171 -26.06 -19.95 -8.72
CA LYS A 171 -27.47 -20.39 -8.64
C LYS A 171 -28.27 -19.59 -7.61
N LYS A 172 -27.67 -19.23 -6.47
CA LYS A 172 -28.30 -18.41 -5.43
C LYS A 172 -28.55 -16.99 -5.90
N LEU A 173 -27.55 -16.35 -6.53
CA LEU A 173 -27.66 -14.98 -7.07
C LEU A 173 -28.70 -14.88 -8.19
N ARG A 174 -28.89 -15.94 -8.97
CA ARG A 174 -29.97 -16.03 -9.97
C ARG A 174 -31.36 -16.07 -9.34
N LYS A 175 -31.49 -16.71 -8.17
CA LYS A 175 -32.78 -17.00 -7.51
C LYS A 175 -33.25 -15.94 -6.51
N MET A 176 -32.38 -15.02 -6.07
CA MET A 176 -32.78 -13.97 -5.11
C MET A 176 -33.78 -13.00 -5.76
N LEU A 177 -35.05 -13.12 -5.35
CA LEU A 177 -36.09 -12.09 -5.36
C LEU A 177 -36.60 -11.96 -3.92
#